data_AF-A0A523PIG7-F1
#
_entry.id   AF-A0A523PIG7-F1
#
_cell.length_a   1.000
_cell.length_b   1.000
_cell.length_c   1.000
_cell.angle_alpha   90.00
_cell.angle_beta   90.00
_cell.angle_gamma   90.00
#
_symmetry.space_group_name_H-M   'P 1'
#
loop_
_entity.id
_entity.type
_entity.pdbx_description
1 polymer ?
#
loop_
_entity_poly.entity_id
_entity_poly.type
_entity_poly.pdbx_seq_one_letter_code
_entity_poly.pdbx_strand_id
1 'polypeptide(L)'
;MKPPPKRADWLQLRIEGWSSSASRWTSGLTAFLTISGLAIFLLPFSVFNQHAVVVHTIVGLLWTVPFVWLLGRHVHDYWDYPSTHLKFSGYLAGFMALGLILTGVVLTWESVFGTRIVYTWRLVHIVGTFGLVLFLGAHLVPIMVRARSGVLANEPVLVGARGWGRSVALWTLGLLALTGALTVFVRPVAMDDRFPDDYDHTAYGDKGPFAPSLAQTATGGALDARTLSGSASCGTSGCHEEIYKEWLPSAHRYASMDVGFQVIQNVMAEQN
;
A
#
# COMPACT_ATOMS: atom_id res chain seq x y z
N MET A 1 35.33 20.68 22.00
CA MET A 1 35.07 20.34 20.58
C MET A 1 35.95 19.16 20.22
N LYS A 2 35.37 18.04 19.77
CA LYS A 2 36.18 16.96 19.18
C LYS A 2 36.81 17.49 17.89
N PRO A 3 38.09 17.22 17.61
CA PRO A 3 38.70 17.61 16.34
C PRO A 3 37.92 16.94 15.19
N PRO A 4 37.77 17.62 14.04
CA PRO A 4 37.11 17.01 12.89
C PRO A 4 37.86 15.72 12.51
N PRO A 5 37.15 14.62 12.23
CA PRO A 5 37.80 13.38 11.85
C PRO A 5 38.65 13.58 10.58
N LYS A 6 39.76 12.85 10.50
CA LYS A 6 40.75 13.04 9.43
C LYS A 6 40.09 12.67 8.10
N ARG A 7 40.56 13.27 6.99
CA ARG A 7 40.04 12.98 5.63
C ARG A 7 40.04 11.48 5.28
N ALA A 8 40.94 10.69 5.88
CA ALA A 8 41.00 9.23 5.77
C ALA A 8 39.73 8.55 6.31
N ASP A 9 39.16 9.06 7.40
CA ASP A 9 37.97 8.50 8.08
C ASP A 9 36.72 8.63 7.18
N TRP A 10 36.59 9.76 6.46
CA TRP A 10 35.46 9.99 5.54
C TRP A 10 35.48 9.12 4.28
N LEU A 11 36.65 8.69 3.82
CA LEU A 11 36.75 7.76 2.70
C LEU A 11 36.32 6.36 3.15
N GLN A 12 36.82 5.91 4.31
CA GLN A 12 36.46 4.63 4.89
C GLN A 12 34.94 4.54 5.15
N LEU A 13 34.34 5.55 5.78
CA LEU A 13 32.89 5.61 6.01
C LEU A 13 32.07 5.52 4.72
N ARG A 14 32.58 6.08 3.61
CA ARG A 14 31.92 5.94 2.30
C ARG A 14 32.01 4.52 1.76
N ILE A 15 33.19 3.89 1.83
CA ILE A 15 33.38 2.50 1.40
C ILE A 15 32.45 1.57 2.20
N GLU A 16 32.41 1.73 3.52
CA GLU A 16 31.53 0.98 4.42
C GLU A 16 30.05 1.25 4.12
N GLY A 17 29.68 2.51 3.86
CA GLY A 17 28.31 2.89 3.51
C GLY A 17 27.79 2.21 2.23
N TRP A 18 28.60 2.16 1.17
CA TRP A 18 28.24 1.50 -0.10
C TRP A 18 28.28 -0.03 -0.02
N SER A 19 29.15 -0.58 0.81
CA SER A 19 29.30 -2.02 0.97
C SER A 19 28.35 -2.63 2.01
N SER A 20 27.78 -1.82 2.90
CA SER A 20 26.87 -2.25 3.96
C SER A 20 25.66 -3.01 3.41
N SER A 21 25.44 -4.24 3.90
CA SER A 21 24.25 -5.03 3.58
C SER A 21 22.97 -4.26 3.88
N ALA A 22 22.90 -3.61 5.05
CA ALA A 22 21.77 -2.78 5.46
C ALA A 22 21.39 -1.75 4.40
N SER A 23 22.34 -0.92 3.98
CA SER A 23 22.15 0.08 2.93
C SER A 23 21.60 -0.52 1.63
N ARG A 24 22.12 -1.67 1.22
CA ARG A 24 21.75 -2.33 -0.03
C ARG A 24 20.29 -2.76 -0.06
N TRP A 25 19.85 -3.52 0.95
CA TRP A 25 18.48 -4.04 0.95
C TRP A 25 17.48 -2.95 1.32
N THR A 26 17.79 -2.03 2.26
CA THR A 26 16.86 -0.93 2.58
C THR A 26 16.64 -0.02 1.38
N SER A 27 17.69 0.27 0.59
CA SER A 27 17.53 1.04 -0.66
C SER A 27 16.73 0.30 -1.71
N GLY A 28 16.89 -1.03 -1.82
CA GLY A 28 16.07 -1.87 -2.68
C GLY A 28 14.59 -1.86 -2.31
N LEU A 29 14.29 -1.98 -1.01
CA LEU A 29 12.92 -1.87 -0.50
C LEU A 29 12.35 -0.46 -0.70
N THR A 30 13.13 0.60 -0.47
CA THR A 30 12.69 1.98 -0.75
C THR A 30 12.35 2.17 -2.23
N ALA A 31 13.17 1.63 -3.13
CA ALA A 31 12.90 1.69 -4.57
C ALA A 31 11.63 0.91 -4.95
N PHE A 32 11.45 -0.31 -4.40
CA PHE A 32 10.21 -1.06 -4.56
C PHE A 32 8.99 -0.30 -4.04
N LEU A 33 9.04 0.24 -2.82
CA LEU A 33 7.94 1.00 -2.22
C LEU A 33 7.61 2.24 -3.07
N THR A 34 8.62 2.95 -3.55
CA THR A 34 8.41 4.11 -4.43
C THR A 34 7.71 3.71 -5.72
N ILE A 35 8.19 2.67 -6.41
CA ILE A 35 7.63 2.23 -7.71
C ILE A 35 6.22 1.66 -7.53
N SER A 36 6.02 0.79 -6.55
CA SER A 36 4.70 0.20 -6.26
C SER A 36 3.70 1.27 -5.81
N GLY A 37 4.11 2.23 -4.98
CA GLY A 37 3.27 3.36 -4.57
C GLY A 37 2.83 4.23 -5.74
N LEU A 38 3.76 4.55 -6.66
CA LEU A 38 3.44 5.27 -7.90
C LEU A 38 2.53 4.45 -8.83
N ALA A 39 2.73 3.14 -8.92
CA ALA A 39 1.87 2.26 -9.72
C ALA A 39 0.44 2.21 -9.17
N ILE A 40 0.27 2.12 -7.84
CA ILE A 40 -1.04 2.17 -7.17
C ILE A 40 -1.72 3.52 -7.43
N PHE A 41 -0.97 4.62 -7.49
CA PHE A 41 -1.51 5.96 -7.72
C PHE A 41 -1.88 6.22 -9.19
N LEU A 42 -1.04 5.80 -10.14
CA LEU A 42 -1.15 6.19 -11.56
C LEU A 42 -1.87 5.16 -12.44
N LEU A 43 -1.83 3.88 -12.08
CA LEU A 43 -2.42 2.82 -12.91
C LEU A 43 -3.87 2.55 -12.52
N PRO A 44 -4.73 2.12 -13.47
CA PRO A 44 -6.13 1.81 -13.19
C PRO A 44 -6.27 0.62 -12.22
N PHE A 45 -7.46 0.50 -11.64
CA PHE A 45 -7.82 -0.64 -10.82
C PHE A 45 -7.63 -1.94 -11.61
N SER A 46 -6.88 -2.87 -11.03
CA SER A 46 -6.54 -4.17 -11.62
C SER A 46 -6.19 -5.17 -10.53
N VAL A 47 -6.23 -6.46 -10.85
CA VAL A 47 -5.80 -7.53 -9.92
C VAL A 47 -4.35 -7.33 -9.47
N PHE A 48 -3.49 -6.84 -10.38
CA PHE A 48 -2.12 -6.49 -10.03
C PHE A 48 -2.06 -5.40 -8.96
N ASN A 49 -2.80 -4.30 -9.14
CA ASN A 49 -2.79 -3.20 -8.17
C ASN A 49 -3.37 -3.60 -6.80
N GLN A 50 -4.33 -4.54 -6.76
CA GLN A 50 -4.84 -5.11 -5.50
C GLN A 50 -3.75 -5.87 -4.73
N HIS A 51 -2.96 -6.70 -5.42
CA HIS A 51 -1.82 -7.37 -4.78
C HIS A 51 -0.70 -6.38 -4.45
N ALA A 52 -0.45 -5.40 -5.33
CA ALA A 52 0.59 -4.40 -5.14
C ALA A 52 0.35 -3.58 -3.86
N VAL A 53 -0.88 -3.16 -3.57
CA VAL A 53 -1.17 -2.41 -2.33
C VAL A 53 -0.93 -3.26 -1.07
N VAL A 54 -1.27 -4.55 -1.11
CA VAL A 54 -1.02 -5.47 0.02
C VAL A 54 0.50 -5.66 0.23
N VAL A 55 1.24 -5.98 -0.84
CA VAL A 55 2.70 -6.18 -0.75
C VAL A 55 3.40 -4.88 -0.36
N HIS A 56 3.01 -3.74 -0.92
CA HIS A 56 3.53 -2.42 -0.55
C HIS A 56 3.35 -2.15 0.95
N THR A 57 2.16 -2.43 1.48
CA THR A 57 1.84 -2.22 2.90
C THR A 57 2.70 -3.12 3.80
N ILE A 58 2.75 -4.43 3.51
CA ILE A 58 3.54 -5.39 4.31
C ILE A 58 5.04 -5.03 4.28
N VAL A 59 5.58 -4.80 3.07
CA VAL A 59 7.00 -4.43 2.91
C VAL A 59 7.29 -3.10 3.59
N GLY A 60 6.37 -2.13 3.53
CA GLY A 60 6.52 -0.82 4.18
C GLY A 60 6.64 -0.93 5.70
N LEU A 61 5.81 -1.76 6.32
CA LEU A 61 5.90 -2.05 7.76
C LEU A 61 7.24 -2.71 8.12
N LEU A 62 7.64 -3.76 7.39
CA LEU A 62 8.90 -4.47 7.63
C LEU A 62 10.13 -3.59 7.40
N TRP A 63 10.05 -2.65 6.45
CA TRP A 63 11.12 -1.71 6.12
C TRP A 63 11.29 -0.59 7.15
N THR A 64 10.26 -0.26 7.94
CA THR A 64 10.26 0.90 8.83
C THR A 64 11.40 0.88 9.87
N VAL A 65 11.43 -0.16 10.72
CA VAL A 65 12.46 -0.31 11.77
C VAL A 65 13.90 -0.27 11.22
N PRO A 66 14.27 -1.10 10.23
CA PRO A 66 15.63 -1.13 9.72
C PRO A 66 16.02 0.15 8.99
N PHE A 67 15.08 0.81 8.30
CA PHE A 67 15.34 2.09 7.66
C PHE A 67 15.60 3.20 8.68
N VAL A 68 14.77 3.30 9.73
CA VAL A 68 14.97 4.31 10.79
C VAL A 68 16.32 4.11 11.48
N TRP A 69 16.69 2.86 11.76
CA TRP A 69 18.02 2.55 12.30
C TRP A 69 19.15 2.98 11.35
N LEU A 70 19.06 2.64 10.06
CA LEU A 70 20.06 3.02 9.07
C LEU A 70 20.14 4.53 8.90
N LEU A 71 19.00 5.23 8.87
CA LEU A 71 18.94 6.69 8.77
C LEU A 71 19.62 7.33 9.99
N GLY A 72 19.32 6.85 11.20
CA GLY A 72 19.97 7.32 12.43
C GLY A 72 21.49 7.13 12.38
N ARG A 73 21.96 5.95 11.95
CA ARG A 73 23.39 5.68 11.75
C ARG A 73 23.99 6.61 10.71
N HIS A 74 23.32 6.80 9.57
CA HIS A 74 23.80 7.67 8.50
C HIS A 74 23.92 9.14 8.96
N VAL A 75 22.93 9.64 9.70
CA VAL A 75 22.98 10.99 10.28
C VAL A 75 24.10 11.12 11.29
N HIS A 76 24.28 10.11 12.15
CA HIS A 76 25.37 10.09 13.14
C HIS A 76 26.75 10.08 12.49
N ASP A 77 26.98 9.16 11.55
CA ASP A 77 28.26 9.00 10.84
C ASP A 77 28.68 10.29 10.13
N TYR A 78 27.72 11.05 9.58
CA TYR A 78 27.97 12.28 8.83
C TYR A 78 27.66 13.56 9.62
N TRP A 79 27.44 13.48 10.92
CA TRP A 79 27.05 14.62 11.76
C TRP A 79 28.07 15.78 11.67
N ASP A 80 29.35 15.44 11.80
CA ASP A 80 30.47 16.40 11.76
C ASP A 80 30.93 16.74 10.33
N TYR A 81 30.34 16.11 9.29
CA TYR A 81 30.70 16.42 7.90
C TYR A 81 30.26 17.85 7.54
N PRO A 82 31.08 18.65 6.81
CA PRO A 82 30.73 20.01 6.45
C PRO A 82 29.37 20.13 5.77
N SER A 83 28.62 21.19 6.10
CA SER A 83 27.33 21.48 5.50
C SER A 83 27.49 21.75 4.00
N THR A 84 26.88 20.90 3.19
CA THR A 84 26.85 21.01 1.73
C THR A 84 25.42 20.83 1.24
N HIS A 85 25.14 21.26 0.01
CA HIS A 85 23.83 21.01 -0.62
C HIS A 85 23.48 19.52 -0.65
N LEU A 86 24.48 18.62 -0.76
CA LEU A 86 24.26 17.16 -0.70
C LEU A 86 23.83 16.69 0.69
N LYS A 87 24.48 17.19 1.75
CA LYS A 87 24.08 16.85 3.12
C LYS A 87 22.67 17.38 3.42
N PHE A 88 22.38 18.62 2.98
CA PHE A 88 21.07 19.23 3.13
C PHE A 88 19.96 18.46 2.40
N SER A 89 20.17 18.08 1.13
CA SER A 89 19.20 17.25 0.39
C SER A 89 19.01 15.88 1.04
N GLY A 90 20.06 15.31 1.65
CA GLY A 90 19.97 14.09 2.45
C GLY A 90 19.07 14.23 3.66
N TYR A 91 19.17 15.34 4.41
CA TYR A 91 18.28 15.62 5.53
C TYR A 91 16.83 15.83 5.11
N LEU A 92 16.59 16.55 4.01
CA LEU A 92 15.23 16.70 3.48
C LEU A 92 14.66 15.36 3.01
N ALA A 93 15.46 14.52 2.35
CA ALA A 93 15.04 13.17 1.97
C ALA A 93 14.70 12.31 3.19
N GLY A 94 15.54 12.36 4.24
CA GLY A 94 15.29 11.66 5.51
C GLY A 94 14.01 12.15 6.19
N PHE A 95 13.78 13.45 6.23
CA PHE A 95 12.55 14.04 6.78
C PHE A 95 11.30 13.59 6.00
N MET A 96 11.36 13.62 4.66
CA MET A 96 10.26 13.12 3.82
C MET A 96 10.00 11.63 4.07
N ALA A 97 11.04 10.82 4.17
CA ALA A 97 10.90 9.40 4.45
C ALA A 97 10.26 9.12 5.83
N LEU A 98 10.63 9.87 6.87
CA LEU A 98 9.99 9.78 8.19
C LEU A 98 8.51 10.19 8.15
N GLY A 99 8.19 11.25 7.40
CA GLY A 99 6.80 11.65 7.15
C GLY A 99 6.00 10.57 6.43
N LEU A 100 6.60 9.91 5.45
CA LEU A 100 5.98 8.78 4.73
C LEU A 100 5.79 7.57 5.62
N ILE A 101 6.75 7.25 6.50
CA ILE A 101 6.58 6.20 7.51
C ILE A 101 5.38 6.50 8.40
N LEU A 102 5.33 7.71 8.97
CA LEU A 102 4.25 8.10 9.87
C LEU A 102 2.88 8.01 9.18
N THR A 103 2.76 8.64 8.01
CA THR A 103 1.50 8.63 7.26
C THR A 103 1.14 7.24 6.74
N GLY A 104 2.11 6.42 6.36
CA GLY A 104 1.89 5.03 5.92
C GLY A 104 1.40 4.14 7.07
N VAL A 105 1.96 4.28 8.27
CA VAL A 105 1.49 3.57 9.47
C VAL A 105 0.07 3.99 9.82
N VAL A 106 -0.24 5.28 9.78
CA VAL A 106 -1.61 5.78 10.03
C VAL A 106 -2.60 5.24 9.00
N LEU A 107 -2.27 5.30 7.71
CA LEU A 107 -3.13 4.75 6.64
C LEU A 107 -3.31 3.24 6.78
N THR A 108 -2.26 2.52 7.17
CA THR A 108 -2.34 1.08 7.44
C THR A 108 -3.29 0.80 8.60
N TRP A 109 -3.17 1.56 9.70
CA TRP A 109 -4.05 1.44 10.86
C TRP A 109 -5.52 1.70 10.49
N GLU A 110 -5.78 2.80 9.75
CA GLU A 110 -7.11 3.12 9.25
C GLU A 110 -7.67 2.05 8.31
N SER A 111 -6.81 1.41 7.51
CA SER A 111 -7.25 0.36 6.57
C SER A 111 -7.55 -0.98 7.26
N VAL A 112 -6.86 -1.29 8.37
CA VAL A 112 -7.05 -2.54 9.11
C VAL A 112 -8.21 -2.45 10.11
N PHE A 113 -8.34 -1.31 10.79
CA PHE A 113 -9.28 -1.14 11.92
C PHE A 113 -10.40 -0.13 11.65
N GLY A 114 -10.25 0.69 10.61
CA GLY A 114 -11.25 1.67 10.22
C GLY A 114 -12.18 1.18 9.12
N THR A 115 -13.24 1.94 8.89
CA THR A 115 -14.16 1.74 7.76
C THR A 115 -13.82 2.63 6.57
N ARG A 116 -12.97 3.64 6.76
CA ARG A 116 -12.49 4.56 5.74
C ARG A 116 -11.13 5.12 6.10
N ILE A 117 -10.38 5.55 5.08
CA ILE A 117 -9.14 6.30 5.25
C ILE A 117 -9.42 7.80 5.26
N VAL A 118 -8.63 8.57 6.01
CA VAL A 118 -8.71 10.04 5.99
C VAL A 118 -7.93 10.58 4.80
N TYR A 119 -8.62 11.33 3.93
CA TYR A 119 -8.04 11.84 2.68
C TYR A 119 -6.81 12.72 2.88
N THR A 120 -6.72 13.46 4.00
CA THR A 120 -5.55 14.29 4.31
C THR A 120 -4.30 13.44 4.52
N TRP A 121 -4.38 12.32 5.26
CA TRP A 121 -3.24 11.42 5.44
C TRP A 121 -2.78 10.82 4.11
N ARG A 122 -3.75 10.41 3.29
CA ARG A 122 -3.48 9.92 1.93
C ARG A 122 -2.79 10.97 1.07
N LEU A 123 -3.28 12.22 1.08
CA LEU A 123 -2.71 13.31 0.30
C LEU A 123 -1.27 13.61 0.74
N VAL A 124 -1.02 13.71 2.05
CA VAL A 124 0.33 13.95 2.59
C VAL A 124 1.27 12.81 2.21
N HIS A 125 0.80 11.56 2.25
CA HIS A 125 1.59 10.39 1.83
C HIS A 125 1.95 10.45 0.33
N ILE A 126 0.99 10.81 -0.53
CA ILE A 126 1.23 10.96 -1.97
C ILE A 126 2.21 12.10 -2.26
N VAL A 127 1.95 13.30 -1.74
CA VAL A 127 2.80 14.48 -1.97
C VAL A 127 4.20 14.27 -1.38
N GLY A 128 4.29 13.66 -0.20
CA GLY A 128 5.55 13.28 0.43
C GLY A 128 6.37 12.32 -0.42
N THR A 129 5.74 11.45 -1.20
CA THR A 129 6.41 10.53 -2.13
C THR A 129 7.16 11.31 -3.22
N PHE A 130 6.52 12.31 -3.82
CA PHE A 130 7.18 13.19 -4.79
C PHE A 130 8.31 14.00 -4.15
N GLY A 131 8.11 14.49 -2.93
CA GLY A 131 9.16 15.14 -2.14
C GLY A 131 10.37 14.23 -1.90
N LEU A 132 10.13 12.98 -1.50
CA LEU A 132 11.17 11.97 -1.31
C LEU A 132 11.93 11.73 -2.61
N VAL A 133 11.23 11.48 -3.73
CA VAL A 133 11.87 11.24 -5.04
C VAL A 133 12.77 12.41 -5.43
N LEU A 134 12.28 13.64 -5.28
CA LEU A 134 13.03 14.86 -5.59
C LEU A 134 14.31 14.97 -4.75
N PHE A 135 14.19 14.93 -3.42
CA PHE A 135 15.32 15.16 -2.53
C PHE A 135 16.28 13.97 -2.46
N LEU A 136 15.77 12.73 -2.52
CA LEU A 136 16.61 11.54 -2.59
C LEU A 136 17.37 11.48 -3.91
N GLY A 137 16.72 11.84 -5.02
CA GLY A 137 17.38 11.98 -6.33
C GLY A 137 18.48 13.03 -6.29
N ALA A 138 18.18 14.24 -5.77
CA ALA A 138 19.15 15.31 -5.59
C ALA A 138 20.29 14.97 -4.60
N HIS A 139 20.07 14.02 -3.71
CA HIS A 139 21.11 13.49 -2.81
C HIS A 139 21.97 12.43 -3.49
N LEU A 140 21.37 11.38 -4.04
CA LEU A 140 22.09 10.20 -4.55
C LEU A 140 22.70 10.39 -5.94
N VAL A 141 21.99 11.03 -6.88
CA VAL A 141 22.45 11.15 -8.27
C VAL A 141 23.79 11.89 -8.37
N PRO A 142 23.99 13.06 -7.73
CA PRO A 142 25.29 13.74 -7.80
C PRO A 142 26.42 12.93 -7.17
N ILE A 143 26.14 12.16 -6.11
CA ILE A 143 27.13 11.29 -5.47
C ILE A 143 27.54 10.18 -6.43
N MET A 144 26.58 9.54 -7.11
CA MET A 144 26.86 8.49 -8.10
C MET A 144 27.63 9.03 -9.32
N VAL A 145 27.27 10.21 -9.81
CA VAL A 145 27.97 10.86 -10.93
C VAL A 145 29.42 11.16 -10.54
N ARG A 146 29.65 11.75 -9.35
CA ARG A 146 31.01 12.07 -8.86
C ARG A 146 31.86 10.83 -8.58
N ALA A 147 31.24 9.73 -8.15
CA ALA A 147 31.93 8.45 -7.98
C ALA A 147 32.45 7.93 -9.33
N ARG A 148 31.67 8.10 -10.41
CA ARG A 148 32.01 7.65 -11.76
C ARG A 148 32.94 8.61 -12.53
N SER A 149 32.85 9.91 -12.31
CA SER A 149 33.52 10.94 -13.14
C SER A 149 34.99 11.20 -12.79
N GLY A 150 35.65 10.35 -11.99
CA GLY A 150 37.06 10.55 -11.61
C GLY A 150 37.27 11.41 -10.36
N VAL A 151 36.38 12.36 -10.07
CA VAL A 151 36.53 13.34 -8.98
C VAL A 151 36.58 12.69 -7.58
N LEU A 152 35.87 11.58 -7.41
CA LEU A 152 35.93 10.72 -6.22
C LEU A 152 36.31 9.27 -6.58
N ALA A 153 36.92 9.04 -7.75
CA ALA A 153 37.21 7.69 -8.24
C ALA A 153 38.27 7.02 -7.36
N ASN A 154 37.78 6.27 -6.39
CA ASN A 154 38.51 5.35 -5.57
C ASN A 154 37.92 3.97 -5.86
N GLU A 155 38.74 3.02 -6.29
CA GLU A 155 38.24 1.75 -6.80
C GLU A 155 37.35 0.98 -5.80
N PRO A 156 37.71 0.89 -4.51
CA PRO A 156 36.81 0.37 -3.47
C PRO A 156 35.40 1.02 -3.44
N VAL A 157 35.30 2.35 -3.62
CA VAL A 157 34.02 3.06 -3.64
C VAL A 157 33.19 2.68 -4.86
N LEU A 158 33.82 2.56 -6.03
CA LEU A 158 33.17 2.16 -7.28
C LEU A 158 32.63 0.73 -7.21
N VAL A 159 33.43 -0.20 -6.71
CA VAL A 159 33.02 -1.60 -6.50
C VAL A 159 31.83 -1.67 -5.53
N GLY A 160 31.92 -0.94 -4.41
CA GLY A 160 30.82 -0.82 -3.45
C GLY A 160 29.53 -0.30 -4.08
N ALA A 161 29.60 0.81 -4.82
CA ALA A 161 28.46 1.44 -5.47
C ALA A 161 27.82 0.55 -6.55
N ARG A 162 28.61 -0.18 -7.33
CA ARG A 162 28.11 -1.18 -8.30
C ARG A 162 27.38 -2.33 -7.60
N GLY A 163 27.97 -2.85 -6.53
CA GLY A 163 27.34 -3.90 -5.70
C GLY A 163 26.02 -3.43 -5.09
N TRP A 164 25.98 -2.19 -4.61
CA TRP A 164 24.76 -1.55 -4.13
C TRP A 164 23.69 -1.44 -5.22
N GLY A 165 24.04 -0.92 -6.40
CA GLY A 165 23.08 -0.77 -7.50
C GLY A 165 22.49 -2.11 -7.96
N ARG A 166 23.33 -3.16 -8.04
CA ARG A 166 22.86 -4.52 -8.34
C ARG A 166 21.89 -5.04 -7.29
N SER A 167 22.20 -4.84 -6.01
CA SER A 167 21.32 -5.29 -4.92
C SER A 167 19.99 -4.54 -4.90
N VAL A 168 20.01 -3.21 -5.12
CA VAL A 168 18.78 -2.42 -5.27
C VAL A 168 17.91 -2.98 -6.40
N ALA A 169 18.51 -3.24 -7.56
CA ALA A 169 17.79 -3.82 -8.70
C ALA A 169 17.22 -5.21 -8.37
N LEU A 170 18.01 -6.10 -7.76
CA LEU A 170 17.57 -7.45 -7.40
C LEU A 170 16.39 -7.45 -6.42
N TRP A 171 16.47 -6.65 -5.35
CA TRP A 171 15.36 -6.54 -4.39
C TRP A 171 14.11 -5.95 -5.01
N THR A 172 14.28 -4.89 -5.81
CA THR A 172 13.15 -4.21 -6.48
C THR A 172 12.46 -5.14 -7.46
N LEU A 173 13.22 -5.76 -8.37
CA LEU A 173 12.68 -6.66 -9.39
C LEU A 173 12.14 -7.95 -8.75
N GLY A 174 12.78 -8.45 -7.69
CA GLY A 174 12.30 -9.63 -6.96
C GLY A 174 10.93 -9.41 -6.33
N LEU A 175 10.69 -8.25 -5.70
CA LEU A 175 9.39 -7.92 -5.12
C LEU A 175 8.34 -7.60 -6.18
N LEU A 176 8.70 -6.95 -7.29
CA LEU A 176 7.79 -6.77 -8.42
C LEU A 176 7.40 -8.12 -9.05
N ALA A 177 8.36 -9.04 -9.21
CA ALA A 177 8.10 -10.39 -9.69
C ALA A 177 7.23 -11.18 -8.72
N LEU A 178 7.43 -11.03 -7.40
CA LEU A 178 6.54 -11.60 -6.39
C LEU A 178 5.11 -11.08 -6.53
N THR A 179 4.91 -9.77 -6.66
CA THR A 179 3.58 -9.18 -6.88
C THR A 179 2.94 -9.71 -8.16
N GLY A 180 3.71 -9.83 -9.24
CA GLY A 180 3.26 -10.43 -10.50
C GLY A 180 2.89 -11.91 -10.33
N ALA A 181 3.69 -12.69 -9.61
CA ALA A 181 3.40 -14.08 -9.31
C ALA A 181 2.11 -14.22 -8.48
N LEU A 182 1.92 -13.39 -7.45
CA LEU A 182 0.67 -13.38 -6.68
C LEU A 182 -0.54 -13.10 -7.59
N THR A 183 -0.41 -12.15 -8.51
CA THR A 183 -1.47 -11.81 -9.48
C THR A 183 -1.87 -13.00 -10.36
N VAL A 184 -0.91 -13.87 -10.71
CA VAL A 184 -1.15 -15.03 -11.59
C VAL A 184 -1.63 -16.25 -10.81
N PHE A 185 -1.06 -16.49 -9.61
CA PHE A 185 -1.24 -17.74 -8.89
C PHE A 185 -2.27 -17.67 -7.75
N VAL A 186 -2.52 -16.50 -7.18
CA VAL A 186 -3.57 -16.32 -6.16
C VAL A 186 -4.90 -16.16 -6.87
N ARG A 187 -5.77 -17.15 -6.72
CA ARG A 187 -7.11 -17.11 -7.29
C ARG A 187 -8.05 -16.32 -6.37
N PRO A 188 -9.01 -15.56 -6.93
CA PRO A 188 -10.05 -14.95 -6.14
C PRO A 188 -10.84 -16.04 -5.39
N VAL A 189 -11.40 -15.67 -4.24
CA VAL A 189 -12.31 -16.54 -3.50
C VAL A 189 -13.52 -16.83 -4.40
N ALA A 190 -13.83 -18.11 -4.59
CA ALA A 190 -15.02 -18.52 -5.31
C ALA A 190 -16.27 -18.12 -4.51
N MET A 191 -17.10 -17.30 -5.13
CA MET A 191 -18.44 -16.96 -4.65
C MET A 191 -19.44 -17.95 -5.25
N ASP A 192 -20.41 -18.40 -4.46
CA ASP A 192 -21.49 -19.27 -4.93
C ASP A 192 -22.67 -18.41 -5.36
N ASP A 193 -22.61 -17.92 -6.59
CA ASP A 193 -23.63 -17.07 -7.22
C ASP A 193 -24.75 -17.88 -7.89
N ARG A 194 -25.01 -19.10 -7.39
CA ARG A 194 -26.08 -19.98 -7.88
C ARG A 194 -27.35 -19.79 -7.06
N PHE A 195 -28.49 -19.88 -7.72
CA PHE A 195 -29.76 -20.00 -7.01
C PHE A 195 -29.83 -21.37 -6.31
N PRO A 196 -30.52 -21.47 -5.16
CA PRO A 196 -30.93 -22.76 -4.61
C PRO A 196 -31.66 -23.61 -5.64
N ASP A 197 -31.53 -24.94 -5.55
CA ASP A 197 -32.14 -25.87 -6.52
C ASP A 197 -33.68 -25.80 -6.51
N ASP A 198 -34.27 -25.33 -5.41
CA ASP A 198 -35.70 -25.14 -5.18
C ASP A 198 -36.18 -23.70 -5.50
N TYR A 199 -35.34 -22.87 -6.12
CA TYR A 199 -35.73 -21.51 -6.46
C TYR A 199 -36.76 -21.48 -7.61
N ASP A 200 -37.92 -20.88 -7.36
CA ASP A 200 -38.96 -20.72 -8.40
C ASP A 200 -38.60 -19.59 -9.38
N HIS A 201 -38.08 -19.99 -10.53
CA HIS A 201 -37.77 -19.08 -11.65
C HIS A 201 -39.00 -18.60 -12.42
N THR A 202 -40.16 -19.18 -12.19
CA THR A 202 -41.37 -19.04 -13.00
C THR A 202 -42.53 -18.33 -12.28
N ALA A 203 -42.36 -17.98 -11.00
CA ALA A 203 -43.36 -17.29 -10.17
C ALA A 203 -44.05 -16.09 -10.87
N TYR A 204 -43.35 -15.42 -11.78
CA TYR A 204 -43.86 -14.28 -12.56
C TYR A 204 -43.71 -14.45 -14.08
N GLY A 205 -43.70 -15.69 -14.56
CA GLY A 205 -43.49 -16.05 -15.97
C GLY A 205 -42.09 -15.68 -16.46
N ASP A 206 -41.99 -15.24 -17.71
CA ASP A 206 -40.70 -14.98 -18.38
C ASP A 206 -40.01 -13.66 -17.96
N LYS A 207 -40.45 -13.05 -16.86
CA LYS A 207 -39.93 -11.74 -16.40
C LYS A 207 -38.60 -11.84 -15.65
N GLY A 208 -38.10 -13.06 -15.43
CA GLY A 208 -36.80 -13.34 -14.81
C GLY A 208 -36.88 -13.57 -13.30
N PRO A 209 -35.77 -14.02 -12.70
CA PRO A 209 -35.76 -14.56 -11.34
C PRO A 209 -36.02 -13.52 -10.24
N PHE A 210 -35.85 -12.23 -10.53
CA PHE A 210 -36.03 -11.15 -9.55
C PHE A 210 -37.37 -10.41 -9.67
N ALA A 211 -38.25 -10.85 -10.58
CA ALA A 211 -39.56 -10.24 -10.74
C ALA A 211 -40.38 -10.35 -9.42
N PRO A 212 -41.25 -9.37 -9.11
CA PRO A 212 -41.60 -8.19 -9.92
C PRO A 212 -40.62 -7.02 -9.77
N SER A 213 -39.54 -7.17 -9.00
CA SER A 213 -38.52 -6.13 -8.90
C SER A 213 -37.80 -5.96 -10.25
N LEU A 214 -37.40 -4.73 -10.57
CA LEU A 214 -36.55 -4.46 -11.73
C LEU A 214 -35.05 -4.69 -11.40
N ALA A 215 -34.76 -5.35 -10.27
CA ALA A 215 -33.39 -5.63 -9.87
C ALA A 215 -32.79 -6.71 -10.78
N GLN A 216 -31.51 -6.55 -11.10
CA GLN A 216 -30.75 -7.50 -11.89
C GLN A 216 -29.33 -7.56 -11.36
N THR A 217 -28.71 -8.74 -11.45
CA THR A 217 -27.28 -8.92 -11.22
C THR A 217 -26.55 -8.84 -12.56
N ALA A 218 -25.24 -8.55 -12.54
CA ALA A 218 -24.46 -8.43 -13.77
C ALA A 218 -24.43 -9.74 -14.59
N THR A 219 -24.65 -10.88 -13.95
CA THR A 219 -24.69 -12.22 -14.56
C THR A 219 -26.11 -12.72 -14.79
N GLY A 220 -27.13 -12.05 -14.25
CA GLY A 220 -28.51 -12.55 -14.17
C GLY A 220 -28.71 -13.70 -13.15
N GLY A 221 -27.64 -14.15 -12.50
CA GLY A 221 -27.65 -15.20 -11.47
C GLY A 221 -27.91 -14.67 -10.06
N ALA A 222 -27.86 -15.55 -9.06
CA ALA A 222 -27.92 -15.15 -7.66
C ALA A 222 -26.65 -14.35 -7.27
N LEU A 223 -26.64 -13.82 -6.05
CA LEU A 223 -25.45 -13.24 -5.45
C LEU A 223 -25.14 -14.00 -4.16
N ASP A 224 -23.90 -14.45 -4.02
CA ASP A 224 -23.43 -15.00 -2.75
C ASP A 224 -23.62 -13.97 -1.64
N ALA A 225 -24.19 -14.39 -0.51
CA ALA A 225 -24.46 -13.51 0.63
C ALA A 225 -23.20 -12.78 1.12
N ARG A 226 -22.02 -13.39 0.96
CA ARG A 226 -20.72 -12.79 1.30
C ARG A 226 -20.41 -11.55 0.46
N THR A 227 -20.90 -11.48 -0.77
CA THR A 227 -20.74 -10.32 -1.67
C THR A 227 -21.44 -9.07 -1.12
N LEU A 228 -22.56 -9.26 -0.40
CA LEU A 228 -23.30 -8.18 0.25
C LEU A 228 -22.96 -8.04 1.74
N SER A 229 -22.16 -8.97 2.28
CA SER A 229 -21.69 -8.90 3.67
C SER A 229 -20.78 -7.68 3.85
N GLY A 230 -20.95 -6.94 4.96
CA GLY A 230 -20.21 -5.71 5.20
C GLY A 230 -20.78 -4.46 4.52
N SER A 231 -22.04 -4.48 4.07
CA SER A 231 -22.76 -3.32 3.50
C SER A 231 -22.81 -2.08 4.41
N ALA A 232 -22.56 -2.24 5.73
CA ALA A 232 -22.32 -1.12 6.63
C ALA A 232 -21.24 -0.16 6.11
N SER A 233 -20.21 -0.69 5.42
CA SER A 233 -19.16 0.10 4.79
C SER A 233 -19.70 1.08 3.74
N CYS A 234 -20.76 0.75 2.99
CA CYS A 234 -21.36 1.66 2.01
C CYS A 234 -21.93 2.94 2.67
N GLY A 235 -22.45 2.81 3.90
CA GLY A 235 -22.92 3.93 4.70
C GLY A 235 -21.81 4.68 5.44
N THR A 236 -20.83 3.96 5.98
CA THR A 236 -19.76 4.56 6.80
C THR A 236 -18.60 5.15 5.99
N SER A 237 -18.47 4.79 4.71
CA SER A 237 -17.44 5.29 3.80
C SER A 237 -17.80 6.60 3.11
N GLY A 238 -18.97 7.18 3.38
CA GLY A 238 -19.42 8.46 2.83
C GLY A 238 -20.20 8.36 1.50
N CYS A 239 -20.58 7.16 1.05
CA CYS A 239 -21.38 6.98 -0.16
C CYS A 239 -22.89 7.11 0.10
N HIS A 240 -23.37 6.57 1.23
CA HIS A 240 -24.80 6.58 1.61
C HIS A 240 -24.99 6.94 3.10
N GLU A 241 -24.29 7.98 3.55
CA GLU A 241 -24.17 8.27 4.99
C GLU A 241 -25.49 8.66 5.64
N GLU A 242 -26.31 9.52 5.01
CA GLU A 242 -27.62 9.89 5.58
C GLU A 242 -28.58 8.69 5.64
N ILE A 243 -28.74 7.98 4.51
CA ILE A 243 -29.63 6.81 4.44
C ILE A 243 -29.19 5.74 5.44
N TYR A 244 -27.88 5.52 5.60
CA TYR A 244 -27.38 4.58 6.60
C TYR A 244 -27.71 5.03 8.03
N LYS A 245 -27.52 6.31 8.36
CA LYS A 245 -27.87 6.86 9.68
C LYS A 245 -29.37 6.82 9.97
N GLU A 246 -30.21 6.96 8.96
CA GLU A 246 -31.67 6.83 9.08
C GLU A 246 -32.10 5.37 9.22
N TRP A 247 -31.49 4.47 8.43
CA TRP A 247 -31.79 3.04 8.46
C TRP A 247 -31.35 2.37 9.76
N LEU A 248 -30.17 2.73 10.29
CA LEU A 248 -29.56 2.08 11.45
C LEU A 248 -30.42 2.06 12.73
N PRO A 249 -31.14 3.15 13.11
CA PRO A 249 -32.11 3.14 14.20
C PRO A 249 -33.54 2.75 13.76
N SER A 250 -33.81 2.63 12.45
CA SER A 250 -35.15 2.35 11.97
C SER A 250 -35.62 0.93 12.32
N ALA A 251 -36.94 0.77 12.46
CA ALA A 251 -37.55 -0.55 12.61
C ALA A 251 -37.25 -1.48 11.40
N HIS A 252 -36.99 -0.92 10.21
CA HIS A 252 -36.67 -1.69 9.01
C HIS A 252 -35.37 -2.49 9.13
N ARG A 253 -34.40 -2.04 9.93
CA ARG A 253 -33.19 -2.83 10.21
C ARG A 253 -33.51 -4.13 10.96
N TYR A 254 -34.54 -4.11 11.81
CA TYR A 254 -34.97 -5.26 12.59
C TYR A 254 -36.12 -6.01 11.93
N ALA A 255 -36.59 -5.58 10.75
CA ALA A 255 -37.78 -6.17 10.12
C ALA A 255 -37.62 -7.67 9.85
N SER A 256 -36.43 -8.13 9.44
CA SER A 256 -36.15 -9.57 9.27
C SER A 256 -36.05 -10.36 10.59
N MET A 257 -35.95 -9.66 11.72
CA MET A 257 -35.91 -10.25 13.07
C MET A 257 -37.23 -10.06 13.83
N ASP A 258 -38.21 -9.37 13.24
CA ASP A 258 -39.53 -9.22 13.81
C ASP A 258 -40.27 -10.55 13.78
N VAL A 259 -40.88 -10.92 14.91
CA VAL A 259 -41.57 -12.22 15.06
C VAL A 259 -42.74 -12.32 14.10
N GLY A 260 -43.49 -11.23 13.87
CA GLY A 260 -44.60 -11.20 12.93
C GLY A 260 -44.12 -11.39 11.49
N PHE A 261 -43.03 -10.71 11.12
CA PHE A 261 -42.43 -10.86 9.78
C PHE A 261 -41.88 -12.27 9.54
N GLN A 262 -41.22 -12.89 10.52
CA GLN A 262 -40.75 -14.28 10.41
C GLN A 262 -41.91 -15.28 10.27
N VAL A 263 -43.01 -15.07 10.99
CA VAL A 263 -44.22 -15.89 10.84
C VAL A 263 -44.82 -15.73 9.45
N ILE A 264 -44.91 -14.51 8.92
CA ILE A 264 -45.39 -14.27 7.55
C ILE A 264 -44.46 -14.94 6.53
N GLN A 265 -43.15 -14.83 6.69
CA GLN A 265 -42.19 -15.52 5.83
C GLN A 265 -42.37 -17.04 5.87
N ASN A 266 -42.56 -17.64 7.05
CA ASN A 266 -42.81 -19.08 7.18
C ASN A 266 -44.12 -19.48 6.48
N VAL A 267 -45.22 -18.73 6.68
CA VAL A 267 -46.51 -19.01 6.02
C VAL A 267 -46.39 -18.87 4.50
N MET A 268 -45.68 -17.86 4.00
CA MET A 268 -45.44 -17.71 2.57
C MET A 268 -44.58 -18.85 2.00
N ALA A 269 -43.62 -19.35 2.77
CA ALA A 269 -42.80 -20.51 2.38
C ALA A 269 -43.59 -21.83 2.40
N GLU A 270 -44.60 -21.96 3.26
CA GLU A 270 -45.49 -23.14 3.28
C GLU A 270 -46.54 -23.13 2.15
N GLN A 271 -46.83 -21.96 1.57
CA GLN A 271 -47.86 -21.77 0.55
C GLN A 271 -47.34 -21.83 -0.90
N ASN A 272 -46.02 -21.78 -1.09
CA ASN A 272 -45.35 -21.94 -2.38
C ASN A 272 -44.68 -23.31 -2.46
#